data_AF-A0A2T3A3R3-F1
#
_entry.id   AF-A0A2T3A3R3-F1
#
_cell.length_a   1.000
_cell.length_b   1.000
_cell.length_c   1.000
_cell.angle_alpha   90.00
_cell.angle_beta   90.00
_cell.angle_gamma   90.00
#
_symmetry.space_group_name_H-M   'P 1'
#
loop_
_entity.id
_entity.type
_entity.pdbx_description
1 polymer ?
#
loop_
_entity_poly.entity_id
_entity_poly.type
_entity_poly.pdbx_seq_one_letter_code
_entity_poly.pdbx_strand_id
1 'polypeptide(L)'
;MLLSRSTTAARQIPPPPPPPLPAAATPYEPPKTGLLAQLPPSWVPYAELIRLDKPAGTYYLFLPCLFSTLLAAPLAAPMAAPTTVLGTSLLFFAGALIMRGAGCTINDLWDRNLDPHVTRTRLRPIARGAVTPFQALVFTGAQLFAGLAILLQFPLSCFFYATPSLLFVAAYPLAKRVTYYPQFVLGLTFSWGAIVGFPAVGVDLLSNGPALTAAACMYASNVAWTVLYDFIYAHMDARDDVKAGIKSIALAHDQSKQLLVGLAAVQISLLAAAGVTAGAGPAFFVGSCGGAAVTLGYMIKKVNLKSVKDCWWWFVNGCLLTGGAISAGLAVDYGLKYTQEADNKKTELVEG
;
A
#
# COMPACT_ATOMS: atom_id res chain seq x y z
N MET A 1 5.28 -85.92 -25.82
CA MET A 1 5.57 -84.67 -25.08
C MET A 1 4.90 -83.52 -25.83
N LEU A 2 3.73 -83.09 -25.38
CA LEU A 2 2.95 -82.00 -25.97
C LEU A 2 2.82 -80.88 -24.92
N LEU A 3 3.32 -79.70 -25.26
CA LEU A 3 3.30 -78.49 -24.44
C LEU A 3 1.89 -77.87 -24.42
N SER A 4 1.29 -77.78 -23.23
CA SER A 4 0.07 -76.99 -22.99
C SER A 4 0.45 -75.64 -22.41
N ARG A 5 0.18 -74.55 -23.14
CA ARG A 5 0.32 -73.16 -22.68
C ARG A 5 -1.00 -72.74 -22.00
N SER A 6 -0.94 -72.40 -20.72
CA SER A 6 -2.04 -71.73 -20.02
C SER A 6 -1.94 -70.21 -20.20
N THR A 7 -2.95 -69.60 -20.79
CA THR A 7 -3.12 -68.14 -20.92
C THR A 7 -3.94 -67.61 -19.75
N THR A 8 -3.31 -66.85 -18.86
CA THR A 8 -3.99 -66.12 -17.78
C THR A 8 -4.57 -64.82 -18.34
N ALA A 9 -5.89 -64.69 -18.38
CA ALA A 9 -6.57 -63.47 -18.79
C ALA A 9 -6.44 -62.39 -17.70
N ALA A 10 -5.77 -61.27 -18.01
CA ALA A 10 -5.67 -60.11 -17.14
C ALA A 10 -7.03 -59.37 -17.10
N ARG A 11 -7.61 -59.22 -15.90
CA ARG A 11 -8.76 -58.34 -15.66
C ARG A 11 -8.35 -56.89 -15.92
N GLN A 12 -8.92 -56.27 -16.94
CA GLN A 12 -8.81 -54.82 -17.17
C GLN A 12 -9.58 -54.06 -16.09
N ILE A 13 -8.87 -53.24 -15.32
CA ILE A 13 -9.45 -52.28 -14.39
C ILE A 13 -9.99 -51.11 -15.23
N PRO A 14 -11.27 -50.69 -15.07
CA PRO A 14 -11.80 -49.56 -15.81
C PRO A 14 -11.05 -48.27 -15.43
N PRO A 15 -10.83 -47.36 -16.40
CA PRO A 15 -10.13 -46.11 -16.14
C PRO A 15 -10.88 -45.28 -15.08
N PRO A 16 -10.16 -44.52 -14.24
CA PRO A 16 -10.78 -43.63 -13.28
C PRO A 16 -11.69 -42.62 -13.99
N PRO A 17 -12.82 -42.22 -13.37
CA PRO A 17 -13.70 -41.22 -13.96
C PRO A 17 -12.93 -39.92 -14.20
N PRO A 18 -13.26 -39.19 -15.28
CA PRO A 18 -12.62 -37.91 -15.55
C PRO A 18 -12.82 -36.96 -14.36
N PRO A 19 -11.84 -36.08 -14.08
CA PRO A 19 -11.98 -35.11 -13.02
C PRO A 19 -13.27 -34.29 -13.21
N PRO A 20 -13.98 -33.95 -12.13
CA PRO A 20 -15.19 -33.15 -12.23
C PRO A 20 -14.88 -31.86 -12.99
N LEU A 21 -15.74 -31.53 -13.95
CA LEU A 21 -15.67 -30.27 -14.69
C LEU A 21 -15.51 -29.11 -13.68
N PRO A 22 -14.63 -28.13 -13.96
CA PRO A 22 -14.46 -26.99 -13.06
C PRO A 22 -15.84 -26.38 -12.78
N ALA A 23 -16.18 -26.23 -11.50
CA ALA A 23 -17.43 -25.63 -11.06
C ALA A 23 -17.67 -24.33 -11.86
N ALA A 24 -18.86 -24.19 -12.43
CA ALA A 24 -19.22 -23.05 -13.27
C ALA A 24 -18.78 -21.75 -12.61
N ALA A 25 -18.07 -20.92 -13.37
CA ALA A 25 -17.57 -19.65 -12.88
C ALA A 25 -18.72 -18.82 -12.30
N THR A 26 -18.63 -18.47 -11.01
CA THR A 26 -19.59 -17.56 -10.36
C THR A 26 -19.79 -16.31 -11.22
N PRO A 27 -21.03 -16.02 -11.65
CA PRO A 27 -21.32 -14.88 -12.51
C PRO A 27 -21.09 -13.56 -11.77
N TYR A 28 -20.91 -12.48 -12.53
CA TYR A 28 -20.84 -11.15 -11.94
C TYR A 28 -22.20 -10.75 -11.35
N GLU A 29 -22.19 -10.24 -10.12
CA GLU A 29 -23.34 -9.59 -9.51
C GLU A 29 -23.00 -8.13 -9.19
N PRO A 30 -23.84 -7.16 -9.59
CA PRO A 30 -23.67 -5.77 -9.19
C PRO A 30 -23.68 -5.59 -7.66
N PRO A 31 -22.95 -4.59 -7.14
CA PRO A 31 -22.96 -4.29 -5.70
C PRO A 31 -24.37 -3.96 -5.20
N LYS A 32 -24.84 -4.70 -4.19
CA LYS A 32 -26.16 -4.50 -3.55
C LYS A 32 -26.08 -3.63 -2.29
N THR A 33 -24.89 -3.45 -1.73
CA THR A 33 -24.66 -2.73 -0.47
C THR A 33 -23.39 -1.88 -0.56
N GLY A 34 -23.27 -0.89 0.32
CA GLY A 34 -22.10 -0.01 0.41
C GLY A 34 -22.09 1.12 -0.61
N LEU A 35 -20.97 1.82 -0.71
CA LEU A 35 -20.83 3.03 -1.51
C LEU A 35 -21.16 2.81 -3.00
N LEU A 36 -20.72 1.68 -3.57
CA LEU A 36 -20.94 1.40 -4.99
C LEU A 36 -22.42 1.20 -5.35
N ALA A 37 -23.23 0.69 -4.41
CA ALA A 37 -24.66 0.47 -4.65
C ALA A 37 -25.46 1.78 -4.74
N GLN A 38 -24.89 2.89 -4.25
CA GLN A 38 -25.49 4.22 -4.30
C GLN A 38 -25.11 5.00 -5.57
N LEU A 39 -24.15 4.49 -6.36
CA LEU A 39 -23.70 5.14 -7.57
C LEU A 39 -24.61 4.82 -8.75
N PRO A 40 -24.69 5.71 -9.76
CA PRO A 40 -25.34 5.38 -11.03
C PRO A 40 -24.78 4.08 -11.63
N PRO A 41 -25.61 3.19 -12.20
CA PRO A 41 -25.14 1.91 -12.76
C PRO A 41 -24.00 2.04 -13.78
N SER A 42 -23.95 3.14 -14.54
CA SER A 42 -22.89 3.43 -15.51
C SER A 42 -21.54 3.79 -14.86
N TRP A 43 -21.54 4.23 -13.59
CA TRP A 43 -20.33 4.63 -12.86
C TRP A 43 -19.73 3.46 -12.07
N VAL A 44 -20.55 2.46 -11.71
CA VAL A 44 -20.12 1.30 -10.92
C VAL A 44 -18.88 0.60 -11.52
N PRO A 45 -18.79 0.32 -12.83
CA PRO A 45 -17.59 -0.31 -13.39
C PRO A 45 -16.31 0.53 -13.19
N TYR A 46 -16.39 1.85 -13.29
CA TYR A 46 -15.25 2.74 -13.06
C TYR A 46 -14.88 2.82 -11.58
N ALA A 47 -15.87 2.83 -10.69
CA ALA A 47 -15.65 2.84 -9.25
C ALA A 47 -15.04 1.51 -8.75
N GLU A 48 -15.46 0.37 -9.32
CA GLU A 48 -14.79 -0.92 -9.10
C GLU A 48 -13.37 -0.94 -9.68
N LEU A 49 -13.15 -0.29 -10.84
CA LEU A 49 -11.85 -0.23 -11.52
C LEU A 49 -10.80 0.45 -10.64
N ILE A 50 -11.18 1.55 -9.98
CA ILE A 50 -10.32 2.28 -9.03
C ILE A 50 -10.27 1.65 -7.63
N ARG A 51 -11.00 0.56 -7.41
CA ARG A 51 -11.12 -0.13 -6.10
C ARG A 51 -11.70 0.75 -5.01
N LEU A 52 -12.70 1.56 -5.34
CA LEU A 52 -13.36 2.45 -4.38
C LEU A 52 -14.05 1.67 -3.24
N ASP A 53 -14.43 0.42 -3.48
CA ASP A 53 -14.94 -0.54 -2.49
C ASP A 53 -13.86 -1.11 -1.56
N LYS A 54 -12.57 -0.97 -1.90
CA LYS A 54 -11.43 -1.57 -1.17
C LYS A 54 -10.40 -0.49 -0.84
N PRO A 55 -10.70 0.42 0.11
CA PRO A 55 -9.91 1.62 0.37
C PRO A 55 -8.53 1.37 1.01
N ALA A 56 -8.22 0.14 1.45
CA ALA A 56 -6.94 -0.19 2.10
C ALA A 56 -5.72 0.27 1.28
N GLY A 57 -5.74 0.10 -0.04
CA GLY A 57 -4.65 0.56 -0.90
C GLY A 57 -4.49 2.08 -0.94
N THR A 58 -5.60 2.83 -0.81
CA THR A 58 -5.57 4.30 -0.72
C THR A 58 -4.97 4.74 0.61
N TYR A 59 -5.33 4.10 1.72
CA TYR A 59 -4.74 4.39 3.02
C TYR A 59 -3.24 4.09 3.05
N TYR A 60 -2.80 2.96 2.49
CA TYR A 60 -1.36 2.64 2.41
C TYR A 60 -0.57 3.65 1.57
N LEU A 61 -1.15 4.22 0.51
CA LEU A 61 -0.52 5.26 -0.28
C LEU A 61 -0.53 6.63 0.44
N PHE A 62 -1.57 6.90 1.23
CA PHE A 62 -1.74 8.16 1.95
C PHE A 62 -0.88 8.27 3.22
N LEU A 63 -0.79 7.21 4.00
CA LEU A 63 -0.17 7.23 5.33
C LEU A 63 1.30 7.71 5.32
N PRO A 64 2.16 7.31 4.39
CA PRO A 64 3.51 7.87 4.28
C PRO A 64 3.52 9.40 4.09
N CYS A 65 2.57 9.96 3.34
CA CYS A 65 2.40 11.41 3.18
C CYS A 65 1.99 12.08 4.49
N LEU A 66 1.07 11.46 5.23
CA LEU A 66 0.64 11.97 6.53
C LEU A 66 1.77 11.93 7.55
N PHE A 67 2.55 10.84 7.58
CA PHE A 67 3.64 10.68 8.52
C PHE A 67 4.74 11.74 8.31
N SER A 68 5.15 11.95 7.06
CA SER A 68 6.16 12.97 6.74
C SER A 68 5.64 14.38 6.96
N THR A 69 4.39 14.67 6.63
CA THR A 69 3.76 15.98 6.90
C THR A 69 3.79 16.31 8.39
N LEU A 70 3.38 15.36 9.24
CA LEU A 70 3.37 15.55 10.70
C LEU A 70 4.78 15.64 11.30
N LEU A 71 5.74 14.84 10.80
CA LEU A 71 7.12 14.90 11.27
C LEU A 71 7.83 16.19 10.83
N ALA A 72 7.51 16.70 9.63
CA ALA A 72 8.10 17.91 9.08
C ALA A 72 7.47 19.19 9.60
N ALA A 73 6.20 19.17 10.02
CA ALA A 73 5.49 20.37 10.47
C ALA A 73 6.21 21.14 11.61
N PRO A 74 6.80 20.48 12.64
CA PRO A 74 7.65 21.13 13.64
C PRO A 74 8.97 21.72 13.12
N LEU A 75 9.45 21.26 11.95
CA LEU A 75 10.73 21.69 11.36
C LEU A 75 10.57 22.91 10.45
N ALA A 76 9.34 23.28 10.07
CA ALA A 76 9.07 24.46 9.27
C ALA A 76 9.40 25.74 10.05
N ALA A 77 9.79 26.79 9.34
CA ALA A 77 10.09 28.10 9.91
C ALA A 77 9.25 29.19 9.22
N PRO A 78 8.22 29.75 9.87
CA PRO A 78 7.68 29.36 11.19
C PRO A 78 7.07 27.95 11.18
N MET A 79 6.87 27.36 12.37
CA MET A 79 6.24 26.05 12.52
C MET A 79 4.91 26.01 11.76
N ALA A 80 4.66 24.92 11.03
CA ALA A 80 3.47 24.82 10.20
C ALA A 80 2.21 24.84 11.08
N ALA A 81 1.24 25.70 10.74
CA ALA A 81 0.00 25.83 11.48
C ALA A 81 -0.90 24.57 11.33
N PRO A 82 -1.76 24.26 12.30
CA PRO A 82 -2.63 23.08 12.23
C PRO A 82 -3.54 23.07 11.00
N THR A 83 -3.96 24.25 10.53
CA THR A 83 -4.73 24.43 9.30
C THR A 83 -3.94 24.03 8.05
N THR A 84 -2.65 24.40 7.98
CA THR A 84 -1.75 23.98 6.90
C THR A 84 -1.53 22.47 6.93
N VAL A 85 -1.27 21.89 8.10
CA VAL A 85 -1.10 20.44 8.26
C VAL A 85 -2.35 19.68 7.82
N LEU A 86 -3.53 20.14 8.23
CA LEU A 86 -4.81 19.55 7.83
C LEU A 86 -5.05 19.69 6.33
N GLY A 87 -4.87 20.88 5.76
CA GLY A 87 -5.04 21.15 4.33
C GLY A 87 -4.12 20.29 3.46
N THR A 88 -2.83 20.25 3.79
CA THR A 88 -1.82 19.40 3.14
C THR A 88 -2.18 17.92 3.23
N SER A 89 -2.63 17.46 4.40
CA SER A 89 -3.05 16.06 4.60
C SER A 89 -4.29 15.72 3.77
N LEU A 90 -5.28 16.62 3.68
CA LEU A 90 -6.47 16.41 2.85
C LEU A 90 -6.14 16.38 1.36
N LEU A 91 -5.24 17.26 0.89
CA LEU A 91 -4.75 17.23 -0.49
C LEU A 91 -4.01 15.93 -0.79
N PHE A 92 -3.14 15.46 0.12
CA PHE A 92 -2.48 14.17 -0.05
C PHE A 92 -3.46 12.99 -0.03
N PHE A 93 -4.50 13.03 0.80
CA PHE A 93 -5.53 11.98 0.81
C PHE A 93 -6.30 11.94 -0.51
N ALA A 94 -6.72 13.09 -1.03
CA ALA A 94 -7.37 13.19 -2.34
C ALA A 94 -6.45 12.70 -3.47
N GLY A 95 -5.17 13.11 -3.43
CA GLY A 95 -4.14 12.65 -4.37
C GLY A 95 -3.94 11.13 -4.30
N ALA A 96 -3.84 10.56 -3.10
CA ALA A 96 -3.69 9.13 -2.89
C ALA A 96 -4.91 8.34 -3.41
N LEU A 97 -6.13 8.85 -3.21
CA LEU A 97 -7.35 8.24 -3.75
C LEU A 97 -7.30 8.16 -5.28
N ILE A 98 -6.97 9.28 -5.93
CA ILE A 98 -6.91 9.38 -7.39
C ILE A 98 -5.77 8.55 -7.96
N MET A 99 -4.56 8.68 -7.41
CA MET A 99 -3.36 8.02 -7.92
C MET A 99 -3.36 6.51 -7.63
N ARG A 100 -3.94 6.06 -6.51
CA ARG A 100 -4.19 4.63 -6.31
C ARG A 100 -5.16 4.11 -7.37
N GLY A 101 -6.23 4.85 -7.63
CA GLY A 101 -7.18 4.54 -8.70
C GLY A 101 -6.50 4.42 -10.05
N ALA A 102 -5.65 5.37 -10.42
CA ALA A 102 -4.89 5.35 -11.68
C ALA A 102 -3.98 4.12 -11.76
N GLY A 103 -3.26 3.81 -10.69
CA GLY A 103 -2.42 2.61 -10.61
C GLY A 103 -3.22 1.31 -10.79
N CYS A 104 -4.43 1.23 -10.23
CA CYS A 104 -5.32 0.09 -10.44
C CYS A 104 -5.81 -0.01 -11.89
N THR A 105 -6.21 1.11 -12.51
CA THR A 105 -6.62 1.15 -13.92
C THR A 105 -5.49 0.70 -14.84
N ILE A 106 -4.26 1.22 -14.63
CA ILE A 106 -3.07 0.86 -15.40
C ILE A 106 -2.74 -0.63 -15.24
N ASN A 107 -2.80 -1.15 -14.01
CA ASN A 107 -2.53 -2.57 -13.76
C ASN A 107 -3.56 -3.45 -14.48
N ASP A 108 -4.85 -3.14 -14.40
CA ASP A 108 -5.91 -3.90 -15.09
C ASP A 108 -5.78 -3.78 -16.64
N LEU A 109 -5.29 -2.65 -17.16
CA LEU A 109 -4.98 -2.48 -18.59
C LEU A 109 -3.83 -3.40 -19.05
N TRP A 110 -2.78 -3.53 -18.24
CA TRP A 110 -1.64 -4.40 -18.53
C TRP A 110 -1.99 -5.88 -18.39
N ASP A 111 -2.85 -6.21 -17.43
CA ASP A 111 -3.26 -7.58 -17.13
C ASP A 111 -4.50 -8.01 -17.92
N ARG A 112 -5.03 -7.19 -18.85
CA ARG A 112 -6.30 -7.42 -19.57
C ARG A 112 -6.43 -8.77 -20.29
N ASN A 113 -5.31 -9.36 -20.71
CA ASN A 113 -5.30 -10.67 -21.37
C ASN A 113 -5.15 -11.83 -20.36
N LEU A 114 -4.63 -11.55 -19.17
CA LEU A 114 -4.38 -12.53 -18.12
C LEU A 114 -5.56 -12.62 -17.15
N ASP A 115 -6.10 -11.49 -16.73
CA ASP A 115 -7.17 -11.38 -15.73
C ASP A 115 -8.42 -12.24 -16.06
N PRO A 116 -8.90 -12.35 -17.31
CA PRO A 116 -10.02 -13.24 -17.65
C PRO A 116 -9.80 -14.71 -17.29
N HIS A 117 -8.55 -15.16 -17.20
CA HIS A 117 -8.15 -16.54 -16.95
C HIS A 117 -7.87 -16.82 -15.46
N VAL A 118 -7.97 -15.83 -14.58
CA VAL A 118 -7.64 -15.94 -13.15
C VAL A 118 -8.90 -15.80 -12.30
N THR A 119 -9.20 -16.80 -11.46
CA THR A 119 -10.44 -16.87 -10.65
C THR A 119 -10.72 -15.59 -9.86
N ARG A 120 -9.70 -14.99 -9.26
CA ARG A 120 -9.83 -13.76 -8.44
C ARG A 120 -10.09 -12.51 -9.27
N THR A 121 -9.61 -12.44 -10.51
CA THR A 121 -9.54 -11.20 -11.28
C THR A 121 -10.39 -11.20 -12.54
N ARG A 122 -10.95 -12.35 -12.93
CA ARG A 122 -11.86 -12.50 -14.08
C ARG A 122 -13.08 -11.58 -14.08
N LEU A 123 -13.54 -11.17 -12.89
CA LEU A 123 -14.70 -10.28 -12.73
C LEU A 123 -14.33 -8.79 -12.68
N ARG A 124 -13.05 -8.43 -12.88
CA ARG A 124 -12.64 -7.02 -12.97
C ARG A 124 -13.30 -6.34 -14.17
N PRO A 125 -13.55 -5.01 -14.10
CA PRO A 125 -14.31 -4.30 -15.13
C PRO A 125 -13.76 -4.45 -16.56
N ILE A 126 -12.44 -4.36 -16.75
CA ILE A 126 -11.81 -4.55 -18.06
C ILE A 126 -11.89 -6.03 -18.50
N ALA A 127 -11.57 -6.95 -17.59
CA ALA A 127 -11.57 -8.39 -17.86
C ALA A 127 -12.94 -8.95 -18.26
N ARG A 128 -14.03 -8.47 -17.62
CA ARG A 128 -15.40 -8.86 -17.94
C ARG A 128 -16.05 -8.05 -19.08
N GLY A 129 -15.30 -7.10 -19.67
CA GLY A 129 -15.79 -6.24 -20.77
C GLY A 129 -16.74 -5.11 -20.36
N ALA A 130 -16.89 -4.81 -19.06
CA ALA A 130 -17.72 -3.69 -18.59
C ALA A 130 -17.09 -2.32 -18.84
N VAL A 131 -15.76 -2.26 -19.01
CA VAL A 131 -15.01 -1.08 -19.45
C VAL A 131 -14.08 -1.50 -20.58
N THR A 132 -14.18 -0.86 -21.74
CA THR A 132 -13.28 -1.14 -22.87
C THR A 132 -11.86 -0.62 -22.57
N PRO A 133 -10.82 -1.20 -23.19
CA PRO A 133 -9.45 -0.71 -23.01
C PRO A 133 -9.28 0.77 -23.37
N PHE A 134 -9.99 1.27 -24.38
CA PHE A 134 -9.94 2.68 -24.75
C PHE A 134 -10.60 3.58 -23.68
N GLN A 135 -11.76 3.20 -23.15
CA GLN A 135 -12.38 3.92 -22.03
C GLN A 135 -11.47 3.94 -20.80
N ALA A 136 -10.84 2.81 -20.46
CA ALA A 136 -9.89 2.73 -19.36
C ALA A 136 -8.66 3.63 -19.58
N LEU A 137 -8.17 3.75 -20.83
CA LEU A 137 -7.08 4.65 -21.17
C LEU A 137 -7.49 6.13 -21.00
N VAL A 138 -8.64 6.53 -21.53
CA VAL A 138 -9.18 7.90 -21.37
C VAL A 138 -9.39 8.23 -19.90
N PHE A 139 -9.94 7.29 -19.14
CA PHE A 139 -10.17 7.44 -17.71
C PHE A 139 -8.86 7.55 -16.93
N THR A 140 -7.84 6.75 -17.28
CA THR A 140 -6.48 6.90 -16.72
C THR A 140 -5.93 8.29 -17.00
N GLY A 141 -6.08 8.81 -18.22
CA GLY A 141 -5.69 10.18 -18.56
C GLY A 141 -6.36 11.22 -17.64
N ALA A 142 -7.67 11.11 -17.44
CA ALA A 142 -8.41 11.98 -16.53
C ALA A 142 -7.90 11.88 -15.08
N GLN A 143 -7.60 10.67 -14.59
CA GLN A 143 -7.03 10.46 -13.26
C GLN A 143 -5.64 11.10 -13.12
N LEU A 144 -4.77 10.96 -14.13
CA LEU A 144 -3.43 11.55 -14.11
C LEU A 144 -3.49 13.08 -14.17
N PHE A 145 -4.39 13.67 -14.96
CA PHE A 145 -4.60 15.13 -14.96
C PHE A 145 -5.15 15.63 -13.63
N ALA A 146 -6.09 14.90 -13.01
CA ALA A 146 -6.59 15.24 -11.68
C ALA A 146 -5.48 15.12 -10.61
N GLY A 147 -4.64 14.08 -10.68
CA GLY A 147 -3.47 13.93 -9.81
C GLY A 147 -2.45 15.06 -9.99
N LEU A 148 -2.18 15.47 -11.23
CA LEU A 148 -1.33 16.61 -11.54
C LEU A 148 -1.92 17.92 -10.99
N ALA A 149 -3.24 18.14 -11.14
CA ALA A 149 -3.90 19.32 -10.59
C ALA A 149 -3.80 19.39 -9.06
N ILE A 150 -3.77 18.25 -8.37
CA ILE A 150 -3.48 18.20 -6.92
C ILE A 150 -2.00 18.50 -6.65
N LEU A 151 -1.09 17.90 -7.41
CA LEU A 151 0.35 18.13 -7.25
C LEU A 151 0.73 19.61 -7.41
N LEU A 152 0.10 20.31 -8.36
CA LEU A 152 0.33 21.73 -8.63
C LEU A 152 -0.26 22.67 -7.57
N GLN A 153 -1.09 22.16 -6.63
CA GLN A 153 -1.54 22.94 -5.47
C GLN A 153 -0.50 22.96 -4.33
N PHE A 154 0.50 22.07 -4.37
CA PHE A 154 1.63 22.11 -3.45
C PHE A 154 2.70 23.11 -3.92
N PRO A 155 3.63 23.53 -3.03
CA PRO A 155 4.80 24.28 -3.44
C PRO A 155 5.54 23.62 -4.61
N LEU A 156 6.07 24.42 -5.54
CA LEU A 156 6.71 23.92 -6.77
C LEU A 156 7.85 22.91 -6.50
N SER A 157 8.53 23.01 -5.36
CA SER A 157 9.52 22.03 -4.92
C SER A 157 8.95 20.60 -4.89
N CYS A 158 7.68 20.42 -4.47
CA CYS A 158 7.02 19.12 -4.45
C CYS A 158 6.96 18.46 -5.82
N PHE A 159 6.82 19.24 -6.91
CA PHE A 159 6.87 18.71 -8.27
C PHE A 159 8.22 18.02 -8.55
N PHE A 160 9.32 18.68 -8.20
CA PHE A 160 10.67 18.15 -8.39
C PHE A 160 10.94 16.94 -7.49
N TYR A 161 10.51 16.96 -6.23
CA TYR A 161 10.64 15.80 -5.33
C TYR A 161 9.74 14.62 -5.70
N ALA A 162 8.56 14.87 -6.29
CA ALA A 162 7.65 13.82 -6.71
C ALA A 162 8.05 13.16 -8.04
N THR A 163 8.66 13.92 -8.97
CA THR A 163 8.98 13.43 -10.32
C THR A 163 9.82 12.13 -10.34
N PRO A 164 10.86 11.95 -9.52
CA PRO A 164 11.64 10.70 -9.51
C PRO A 164 10.82 9.45 -9.16
N SER A 165 9.68 9.60 -8.45
CA SER A 165 8.79 8.47 -8.14
C SER A 165 8.23 7.78 -9.39
N LEU A 166 8.12 8.51 -10.52
CA LEU A 166 7.60 7.98 -11.78
C LEU A 166 8.45 6.82 -12.31
N LEU A 167 9.74 6.80 -12.00
CA LEU A 167 10.62 5.68 -12.33
C LEU A 167 10.14 4.38 -11.65
N PHE A 168 9.80 4.44 -10.36
CA PHE A 168 9.33 3.29 -9.61
C PHE A 168 7.90 2.89 -10.00
N VAL A 169 7.02 3.87 -10.25
CA VAL A 169 5.67 3.64 -10.76
C VAL A 169 5.71 2.87 -12.09
N ALA A 170 6.58 3.28 -13.03
CA ALA A 170 6.75 2.61 -14.31
C ALA A 170 7.40 1.23 -14.19
N ALA A 171 8.33 1.05 -13.24
CA ALA A 171 9.03 -0.21 -13.02
C ALA A 171 8.18 -1.27 -12.30
N TYR A 172 7.25 -0.88 -11.43
CA TYR A 172 6.49 -1.81 -10.59
C TYR A 172 5.72 -2.90 -11.36
N PRO A 173 4.96 -2.60 -12.44
CA PRO A 173 4.28 -3.63 -13.23
C PRO A 173 5.25 -4.67 -13.82
N LEU A 174 6.47 -4.27 -14.17
CA LEU A 174 7.52 -5.15 -14.70
C LEU A 174 8.15 -6.01 -13.60
N ALA A 175 8.22 -5.51 -12.36
CA ALA A 175 8.86 -6.20 -11.24
C ALA A 175 8.28 -7.60 -11.01
N LYS A 176 6.96 -7.76 -11.13
CA LYS A 176 6.27 -9.06 -11.01
C LYS A 176 6.78 -10.12 -11.99
N ARG A 177 7.36 -9.72 -13.12
CA ARG A 177 7.84 -10.63 -14.17
C ARG A 177 9.31 -11.00 -14.02
N VAL A 178 10.09 -10.21 -13.28
CA VAL A 178 11.55 -10.34 -13.25
C VAL A 178 12.10 -10.72 -11.87
N THR A 179 11.37 -10.49 -10.79
CA THR A 179 11.85 -10.73 -9.41
C THR A 179 10.84 -11.48 -8.53
N TYR A 180 11.36 -12.19 -7.52
CA TYR A 180 10.56 -12.76 -6.42
C TYR A 180 10.09 -11.69 -5.41
N TYR A 181 10.60 -10.46 -5.51
CA TYR A 181 10.39 -9.40 -4.52
C TYR A 181 9.68 -8.16 -5.09
N PRO A 182 8.56 -8.29 -5.85
CA PRO A 182 7.83 -7.12 -6.35
C PRO A 182 7.32 -6.21 -5.22
N GLN A 183 7.17 -6.75 -3.99
CA GLN A 183 6.81 -6.01 -2.78
C GLN A 183 7.82 -4.90 -2.44
N PHE A 184 9.11 -5.12 -2.73
CA PHE A 184 10.13 -4.10 -2.49
C PHE A 184 9.96 -2.93 -3.45
N VAL A 185 9.73 -3.19 -4.74
CA VAL A 185 9.47 -2.16 -5.76
C VAL A 185 8.13 -1.44 -5.47
N LEU A 186 7.12 -2.18 -5.00
CA LEU A 186 5.89 -1.59 -4.49
C LEU A 186 6.18 -0.65 -3.32
N GLY A 187 7.01 -1.08 -2.36
CA GLY A 187 7.44 -0.27 -1.22
C GLY A 187 8.09 1.03 -1.64
N LEU A 188 9.01 0.99 -2.61
CA LEU A 188 9.64 2.19 -3.16
C LEU A 188 8.59 3.16 -3.75
N THR A 189 7.57 2.61 -4.41
CA THR A 189 6.51 3.41 -5.04
C THR A 189 5.55 4.00 -4.01
N PHE A 190 5.05 3.19 -3.09
CA PHE A 190 4.02 3.56 -2.12
C PHE A 190 4.55 4.47 -1.02
N SER A 191 5.83 4.31 -0.67
CA SER A 191 6.42 5.06 0.43
C SER A 191 6.86 6.46 0.04
N TRP A 192 6.81 6.84 -1.25
CA TRP A 192 7.37 8.11 -1.74
C TRP A 192 6.78 9.35 -1.07
N GLY A 193 5.53 9.25 -0.60
CA GLY A 193 4.90 10.27 0.25
C GLY A 193 5.71 10.65 1.49
N ALA A 194 6.52 9.74 2.02
CA ALA A 194 7.42 9.98 3.15
C ALA A 194 8.49 11.05 2.87
N ILE A 195 8.74 11.37 1.60
CA ILE A 195 9.66 12.44 1.17
C ILE A 195 8.87 13.71 0.90
N VAL A 196 7.77 13.62 0.15
CA VAL A 196 7.04 14.80 -0.38
C VAL A 196 6.33 15.62 0.70
N GLY A 197 6.01 15.03 1.86
CA GLY A 197 5.40 15.79 2.96
C GLY A 197 6.28 16.90 3.54
N PHE A 198 7.61 16.78 3.45
CA PHE A 198 8.55 17.82 3.93
C PHE A 198 8.45 19.11 3.10
N PRO A 199 8.70 19.11 1.78
CA PRO A 199 8.56 20.31 0.97
C PRO A 199 7.12 20.83 0.92
N ALA A 200 6.12 19.98 1.14
CA ALA A 200 4.71 20.37 1.16
C ALA A 200 4.34 21.29 2.34
N VAL A 201 5.11 21.25 3.43
CA VAL A 201 4.97 22.17 4.58
C VAL A 201 6.11 23.18 4.68
N GLY A 202 6.89 23.34 3.61
CA GLY A 202 7.94 24.36 3.51
C GLY A 202 9.33 23.93 4.01
N VAL A 203 9.55 22.64 4.26
CA VAL A 203 10.88 22.13 4.66
C VAL A 203 11.62 21.60 3.43
N ASP A 204 12.62 22.34 2.98
CA ASP A 204 13.48 21.89 1.88
C ASP A 204 14.54 20.89 2.38
N LEU A 205 14.56 19.70 1.77
CA LEU A 205 15.44 18.61 2.19
C LEU A 205 16.89 18.83 1.75
N LEU A 206 17.11 19.47 0.59
CA LEU A 206 18.46 19.66 0.07
C LEU A 206 19.27 20.68 0.88
N SER A 207 18.60 21.65 1.50
CA SER A 207 19.23 22.65 2.38
C SER A 207 19.24 22.25 3.87
N ASN A 208 18.47 21.25 4.28
CA ASN A 208 18.35 20.82 5.68
C ASN A 208 18.79 19.36 5.89
N GLY A 209 20.05 19.17 6.28
CA GLY A 209 20.67 17.85 6.49
C GLY A 209 19.92 16.93 7.48
N PRO A 210 19.55 17.42 8.68
CA PRO A 210 18.72 16.66 9.61
C PRO A 210 17.36 16.25 9.01
N ALA A 211 16.68 17.15 8.30
CA ALA A 211 15.41 16.85 7.63
C ALA A 211 15.59 15.81 6.51
N LEU A 212 16.67 15.89 5.72
CA LEU A 212 17.00 14.90 4.70
C LEU A 212 17.18 13.50 5.31
N THR A 213 17.91 13.41 6.42
CA THR A 213 18.13 12.14 7.11
C THR A 213 16.83 11.60 7.71
N ALA A 214 16.01 12.48 8.31
CA ALA A 214 14.69 12.11 8.81
C ALA A 214 13.78 11.57 7.69
N ALA A 215 13.73 12.25 6.54
CA ALA A 215 12.96 11.83 5.38
C ALA A 215 13.45 10.49 4.82
N ALA A 216 14.77 10.28 4.73
CA ALA A 216 15.35 9.03 4.26
C ALA A 216 15.03 7.86 5.20
N CYS A 217 15.18 8.06 6.52
CA CYS A 217 14.83 7.06 7.53
C CYS A 217 13.32 6.75 7.53
N MET A 218 12.46 7.78 7.45
CA MET A 218 11.01 7.62 7.36
C MET A 218 10.62 6.87 6.08
N TYR A 219 11.21 7.22 4.93
CA TYR A 219 10.98 6.53 3.67
C TYR A 219 11.38 5.06 3.75
N ALA A 220 12.58 4.76 4.23
CA ALA A 220 13.06 3.38 4.39
C ALA A 220 12.22 2.58 5.40
N SER A 221 11.75 3.22 6.48
CA SER A 221 10.79 2.64 7.41
C SER A 221 9.49 2.23 6.71
N ASN A 222 8.90 3.14 5.93
CA ASN A 222 7.67 2.86 5.17
C ASN A 222 7.87 1.78 4.09
N VAL A 223 9.05 1.71 3.46
CA VAL A 223 9.39 0.64 2.51
C VAL A 223 9.40 -0.71 3.22
N ALA A 224 10.06 -0.81 4.38
CA ALA A 224 10.07 -2.03 5.19
C ALA A 224 8.66 -2.43 5.65
N TRP A 225 7.83 -1.46 6.05
CA TRP A 225 6.44 -1.69 6.38
C TRP A 225 5.64 -2.21 5.18
N THR A 226 5.87 -1.64 4.00
CA THR A 226 5.23 -2.06 2.75
C THR A 226 5.55 -3.49 2.40
N VAL A 227 6.84 -3.84 2.45
CA VAL A 227 7.25 -5.23 2.24
C VAL A 227 6.59 -6.14 3.26
N LEU A 228 6.48 -5.73 4.52
CA LEU A 228 5.88 -6.52 5.58
C LEU A 228 4.39 -6.81 5.35
N TYR A 229 3.56 -5.79 5.13
CA TYR A 229 2.13 -6.01 4.95
C TYR A 229 1.82 -6.67 3.60
N ASP A 230 2.60 -6.36 2.55
CA ASP A 230 2.36 -6.93 1.22
C ASP A 230 2.91 -8.36 1.14
N PHE A 231 3.84 -8.73 2.02
CA PHE A 231 4.23 -10.12 2.22
C PHE A 231 3.10 -10.95 2.82
N ILE A 232 2.35 -10.41 3.79
CA ILE A 232 1.13 -11.06 4.30
C ILE A 232 0.09 -11.19 3.19
N TYR A 233 -0.08 -10.14 2.38
CA TYR A 233 -0.99 -10.15 1.24
C TYR A 233 -0.60 -11.19 0.18
N ALA A 234 0.69 -11.34 -0.13
CA ALA A 234 1.21 -12.30 -1.10
C ALA A 234 0.87 -13.77 -0.75
N HIS A 235 0.68 -14.09 0.52
CA HIS A 235 0.25 -15.44 0.94
C HIS A 235 -1.18 -15.78 0.48
N MET A 236 -1.99 -14.78 0.08
CA MET A 236 -3.32 -15.01 -0.49
C MET A 236 -3.26 -15.67 -1.86
N ASP A 237 -2.26 -15.28 -2.67
CA ASP A 237 -2.12 -15.69 -4.06
C ASP A 237 -1.11 -16.84 -4.23
N ALA A 238 -0.38 -17.24 -3.18
CA ALA A 238 0.70 -18.23 -3.23
C ALA A 238 0.31 -19.56 -3.92
N ARG A 239 -0.92 -20.06 -3.73
CA ARG A 239 -1.38 -21.31 -4.37
C ARG A 239 -1.60 -21.16 -5.87
N ASP A 240 -2.06 -19.99 -6.30
CA ASP A 240 -2.30 -19.70 -7.71
C ASP A 240 -0.99 -19.31 -8.41
N ASP A 241 -0.08 -18.62 -7.71
CA ASP A 241 1.27 -18.30 -8.18
C ASP A 241 2.06 -19.58 -8.53
N VAL A 242 2.01 -20.61 -7.68
CA VAL A 242 2.65 -21.93 -7.97
C VAL A 242 2.11 -22.55 -9.25
N LYS A 243 0.79 -22.52 -9.45
CA LYS A 243 0.15 -23.10 -10.64
C LYS A 243 0.47 -22.31 -11.91
N ALA A 244 0.62 -20.99 -11.79
CA ALA A 244 0.93 -20.09 -12.90
C ALA A 244 2.43 -19.95 -13.17
N GLY A 245 3.30 -20.55 -12.35
CA GLY A 245 4.76 -20.40 -12.46
C GLY A 245 5.26 -18.98 -12.13
N ILE A 246 4.49 -18.22 -11.34
CA ILE A 246 4.81 -16.84 -10.96
C ILE A 246 5.75 -16.83 -9.76
N LYS A 247 6.77 -15.96 -9.82
CA LYS A 247 7.75 -15.76 -8.75
C LYS A 247 7.16 -14.88 -7.65
N SER A 248 7.10 -15.37 -6.42
CA SER A 248 6.53 -14.65 -5.28
C SER A 248 7.37 -14.84 -4.02
N ILE A 249 7.47 -13.80 -3.18
CA ILE A 249 8.22 -13.81 -1.91
C ILE A 249 7.70 -14.90 -0.96
N ALA A 250 6.40 -15.21 -1.02
CA ALA A 250 5.78 -16.28 -0.25
C ALA A 250 6.29 -17.67 -0.66
N LEU A 251 6.77 -17.83 -1.89
CA LEU A 251 7.37 -19.07 -2.38
C LEU A 251 8.88 -19.13 -2.14
N ALA A 252 9.51 -17.97 -1.94
CA ALA A 252 10.96 -17.87 -1.71
C ALA A 252 11.36 -18.15 -0.24
N HIS A 253 10.41 -18.10 0.71
CA HIS A 253 10.71 -18.15 2.15
C HIS A 253 9.78 -19.07 2.95
N ASP A 254 10.30 -20.21 3.42
CA ASP A 254 9.59 -21.13 4.30
C ASP A 254 9.36 -20.55 5.72
N GLN A 255 10.24 -19.65 6.17
CA GLN A 255 10.20 -19.04 7.51
C GLN A 255 9.57 -17.64 7.51
N SER A 256 8.42 -17.51 6.85
CA SER A 256 7.75 -16.22 6.63
C SER A 256 7.54 -15.38 7.90
N LYS A 257 7.18 -15.98 9.05
CA LYS A 257 7.00 -15.23 10.31
C LYS A 257 8.29 -14.62 10.85
N GLN A 258 9.44 -15.28 10.69
CA GLN A 258 10.72 -14.73 11.18
C GLN A 258 11.13 -13.50 10.36
N LEU A 259 10.93 -13.57 9.04
CA LEU A 259 11.18 -12.43 8.16
C LEU A 259 10.24 -11.25 8.48
N LEU A 260 8.96 -11.51 8.80
CA LEU A 260 8.04 -10.47 9.27
C LEU A 260 8.54 -9.77 10.56
N VAL A 261 9.09 -10.53 11.50
CA VAL A 261 9.70 -9.95 12.72
C VAL A 261 10.91 -9.09 12.38
N GLY A 262 11.79 -9.57 11.50
CA GLY A 262 12.95 -8.79 11.03
C GLY A 262 12.54 -7.48 10.35
N LEU A 263 11.55 -7.54 9.44
CA LEU A 263 11.01 -6.34 8.79
C LEU A 263 10.37 -5.37 9.78
N ALA A 264 9.65 -5.87 10.79
CA ALA A 264 9.08 -5.03 11.85
C ALA A 264 10.17 -4.34 12.66
N ALA A 265 11.24 -5.07 13.05
CA ALA A 265 12.36 -4.49 13.77
C ALA A 265 13.07 -3.40 12.97
N VAL A 266 13.30 -3.62 11.67
CA VAL A 266 13.88 -2.63 10.74
C VAL A 266 12.98 -1.41 10.62
N GLN A 267 11.67 -1.61 10.39
CA GLN A 267 10.68 -0.55 10.29
C GLN A 267 10.68 0.35 11.53
N ILE A 268 10.60 -0.24 12.72
CA ILE A 268 10.53 0.49 13.99
C ILE A 268 11.85 1.21 14.27
N SER A 269 13.00 0.58 14.01
CA SER A 269 14.32 1.18 14.23
C SER A 269 14.53 2.40 13.33
N LEU A 270 14.14 2.31 12.05
CA LEU A 270 14.22 3.42 11.11
C LEU A 270 13.20 4.53 11.43
N LEU A 271 12.01 4.16 11.94
CA LEU A 271 11.03 5.14 12.41
C LEU A 271 11.59 5.93 13.62
N ALA A 272 12.20 5.22 14.58
CA ALA A 272 12.86 5.86 15.72
C ALA A 272 14.02 6.76 15.28
N ALA A 273 14.86 6.29 14.35
CA ALA A 273 15.95 7.08 13.78
C ALA A 273 15.43 8.36 13.12
N ALA A 274 14.33 8.30 12.36
CA ALA A 274 13.70 9.47 11.75
C ALA A 274 13.27 10.50 12.81
N GLY A 275 12.69 10.03 13.92
CA GLY A 275 12.32 10.88 15.06
C GLY A 275 13.53 11.53 15.73
N VAL A 276 14.59 10.76 15.98
CA VAL A 276 15.83 11.30 16.59
C VAL A 276 16.42 12.41 15.72
N THR A 277 16.53 12.19 14.42
CA THR A 277 17.12 13.19 13.50
C THR A 277 16.22 14.40 13.27
N ALA A 278 14.90 14.25 13.38
CA ALA A 278 13.94 15.35 13.34
C ALA A 278 13.76 16.06 14.69
N GLY A 279 14.44 15.61 15.75
CA GLY A 279 14.24 16.15 17.10
C GLY A 279 12.82 15.95 17.64
N ALA A 280 12.17 14.83 17.31
CA ALA A 280 10.84 14.46 17.79
C ALA A 280 10.80 14.32 19.32
N GLY A 281 9.65 14.61 19.93
CA GLY A 281 9.48 14.53 21.38
C GLY A 281 9.12 13.13 21.88
N PRO A 282 8.95 12.95 23.21
CA PRO A 282 8.62 11.66 23.80
C PRO A 282 7.29 11.07 23.30
N ALA A 283 6.32 11.92 22.95
CA ALA A 283 5.03 11.48 22.46
C ALA A 283 5.15 10.71 21.13
N PHE A 284 6.07 11.13 20.24
CA PHE A 284 6.39 10.39 19.03
C PHE A 284 6.97 9.00 19.35
N PHE A 285 7.96 8.90 20.23
CA PHE A 285 8.62 7.62 20.52
C PHE A 285 7.67 6.63 21.20
N VAL A 286 6.89 7.07 22.18
CA VAL A 286 5.92 6.21 22.87
C VAL A 286 4.74 5.88 21.96
N GLY A 287 4.13 6.90 21.35
CA GLY A 287 2.93 6.75 20.53
C GLY A 287 3.19 6.06 19.21
N SER A 288 4.12 6.60 18.39
CA SER A 288 4.38 6.08 17.05
C SER A 288 5.24 4.83 17.06
N CYS A 289 6.44 4.86 17.68
CA CYS A 289 7.32 3.70 17.69
C CYS A 289 6.79 2.58 18.59
N GLY A 290 6.36 2.92 19.81
CA GLY A 290 5.74 1.95 20.74
C GLY A 290 4.41 1.39 20.19
N GLY A 291 3.56 2.25 19.63
CA GLY A 291 2.32 1.83 18.99
C GLY A 291 2.57 0.87 17.82
N ALA A 292 3.49 1.20 16.92
CA ALA A 292 3.88 0.31 15.81
C ALA A 292 4.43 -1.03 16.31
N ALA A 293 5.25 -1.03 17.35
CA ALA A 293 5.77 -2.27 17.95
C ALA A 293 4.65 -3.17 18.47
N VAL A 294 3.67 -2.60 19.17
CA VAL A 294 2.51 -3.34 19.70
C VAL A 294 1.63 -3.86 18.57
N THR A 295 1.26 -3.03 17.60
CA THR A 295 0.33 -3.42 16.53
C THR A 295 0.95 -4.43 15.57
N LEU A 296 2.21 -4.24 15.17
CA LEU A 296 2.93 -5.19 14.31
C LEU A 296 3.20 -6.50 15.05
N GLY A 297 3.64 -6.44 16.31
CA GLY A 297 3.84 -7.63 17.14
C GLY A 297 2.55 -8.44 17.31
N TYR A 298 1.42 -7.75 17.56
CA TYR A 298 0.11 -8.38 17.66
C TYR A 298 -0.33 -9.02 16.34
N MET A 299 -0.19 -8.31 15.22
CA MET A 299 -0.49 -8.83 13.88
C MET A 299 0.33 -10.08 13.56
N ILE A 300 1.66 -10.02 13.71
CA ILE A 300 2.56 -11.14 13.38
C ILE A 300 2.25 -12.37 14.24
N LYS A 301 1.93 -12.16 15.52
CA LYS A 301 1.52 -13.23 16.44
C LYS A 301 0.22 -13.89 15.97
N LYS A 302 -0.79 -13.09 15.61
CA LYS A 302 -2.15 -13.57 15.34
C LYS A 302 -2.38 -14.06 13.91
N VAL A 303 -1.70 -13.48 12.92
CA VAL A 303 -1.95 -13.80 11.51
C VAL A 303 -1.67 -15.28 11.23
N ASN A 304 -2.64 -15.93 10.62
CA ASN A 304 -2.54 -17.26 10.06
C ASN A 304 -2.30 -17.16 8.55
N LEU A 305 -1.02 -17.22 8.17
CA LEU A 305 -0.55 -17.10 6.78
C LEU A 305 -1.11 -18.19 5.83
N LYS A 306 -1.72 -19.26 6.36
CA LYS A 306 -2.36 -20.31 5.56
C LYS A 306 -3.82 -19.98 5.20
N SER A 307 -4.41 -18.94 5.80
CA SER A 307 -5.81 -18.56 5.63
C SER A 307 -5.93 -17.29 4.80
N VAL A 308 -6.43 -17.39 3.57
CA VAL A 308 -6.65 -16.25 2.66
C VAL A 308 -7.52 -15.17 3.31
N LYS A 309 -8.59 -15.58 4.01
CA LYS A 309 -9.51 -14.65 4.70
C LYS A 309 -8.81 -13.91 5.84
N ASP A 310 -7.94 -14.59 6.58
CA ASP A 310 -7.23 -14.00 7.71
C ASP A 310 -6.12 -13.05 7.23
N CYS A 311 -5.36 -13.43 6.20
CA CYS A 311 -4.39 -12.54 5.54
C CYS A 311 -5.06 -11.27 5.00
N TRP A 312 -6.22 -11.41 4.34
CA TRP A 312 -6.98 -10.24 3.86
C TRP A 312 -7.43 -9.34 5.02
N TRP A 313 -7.93 -9.93 6.11
CA TRP A 313 -8.36 -9.16 7.28
C TRP A 313 -7.20 -8.37 7.88
N TRP A 314 -6.03 -8.99 8.05
CA TRP A 314 -4.83 -8.33 8.57
C TRP A 314 -4.25 -7.30 7.61
N PHE A 315 -4.29 -7.55 6.30
CA PHE A 315 -3.87 -6.57 5.31
C PHE A 315 -4.74 -5.30 5.36
N VAL A 316 -6.06 -5.44 5.50
CA VAL A 316 -6.99 -4.30 5.55
C VAL A 316 -6.94 -3.59 6.91
N ASN A 317 -7.11 -4.34 8.00
CA ASN A 317 -7.22 -3.74 9.34
C ASN A 317 -5.86 -3.39 9.95
N GLY A 318 -4.81 -4.15 9.63
CA GLY A 318 -3.44 -3.84 10.03
C GLY A 318 -2.94 -2.50 9.50
N CYS A 319 -3.45 -2.07 8.34
CA CYS A 319 -3.25 -0.74 7.77
C CYS A 319 -3.65 0.35 8.78
N LEU A 320 -4.90 0.30 9.24
CA LEU A 320 -5.47 1.29 10.14
C LEU A 320 -4.91 1.17 11.56
N LEU A 321 -4.64 -0.06 12.04
CA LEU A 321 -4.06 -0.27 13.37
C LEU A 321 -2.66 0.32 13.45
N THR A 322 -1.74 -0.13 12.59
CA THR A 322 -0.34 0.31 12.64
C THR A 322 -0.21 1.74 12.12
N GLY A 323 -0.85 2.04 11.00
CA GLY A 323 -0.81 3.38 10.43
C GLY A 323 -1.46 4.42 11.33
N GLY A 324 -2.62 4.10 11.90
CA GLY A 324 -3.31 4.97 12.87
C GLY A 324 -2.51 5.19 14.14
N ALA A 325 -1.82 4.17 14.67
CA ALA A 325 -0.95 4.33 15.83
C ALA A 325 0.23 5.28 15.53
N ILE A 326 0.89 5.11 14.39
CA ILE A 326 1.99 5.98 13.96
C ILE A 326 1.49 7.41 13.76
N SER A 327 0.36 7.60 13.06
CA SER A 327 -0.26 8.92 12.85
C SER A 327 -0.64 9.59 14.16
N ALA A 328 -1.23 8.86 15.10
CA ALA A 328 -1.67 9.41 16.38
C ALA A 328 -0.48 9.91 17.22
N GLY A 329 0.59 9.11 17.34
CA GLY A 329 1.79 9.54 18.06
C GLY A 329 2.45 10.78 17.44
N LEU A 330 2.52 10.84 16.11
CA LEU A 330 3.04 12.00 15.37
C LEU A 330 2.18 13.24 15.56
N ALA A 331 0.85 13.10 15.50
CA ALA A 331 -0.09 14.20 15.67
C ALA A 331 -0.07 14.76 17.10
N VAL A 332 0.03 13.89 18.11
CA VAL A 332 0.17 14.31 19.51
C VAL A 332 1.51 15.03 19.72
N ASP A 333 2.62 14.52 19.18
CA ASP A 333 3.94 15.17 19.29
C ASP A 333 3.94 16.56 18.65
N TYR A 334 3.40 16.68 17.44
CA TYR A 334 3.21 17.95 16.75
C TYR A 334 2.34 18.92 17.59
N GLY A 335 1.19 18.46 18.09
CA GLY A 335 0.28 19.28 18.88
C GLY A 335 0.93 19.84 20.14
N LEU A 336 1.66 19.01 20.89
CA LEU A 336 2.38 19.42 22.10
C LEU A 336 3.44 20.48 21.80
N LYS A 337 4.23 20.29 20.74
CA LYS A 337 5.24 21.27 20.32
C LYS A 337 4.62 22.59 19.89
N TYR A 338 3.52 22.53 19.14
CA TYR A 338 2.82 23.72 18.67
C TYR A 338 2.24 24.53 19.84
N THR A 339 1.65 23.87 20.85
CA THR A 339 1.16 24.56 22.06
C THR A 339 2.29 25.17 22.86
N GLN A 340 3.42 24.47 23.01
CA GLN A 340 4.57 24.97 23.75
C GLN A 340 5.19 26.21 23.09
N GLU A 341 5.32 26.21 21.76
CA GLU A 341 5.82 27.39 21.03
C GLU A 341 4.86 28.59 21.16
N ALA A 342 3.55 28.34 21.10
CA ALA A 342 2.55 29.39 21.27
C ALA A 342 2.60 30.03 22.67
N ASP A 343 2.81 29.23 23.71
CA ASP A 343 2.92 29.72 25.09
C ASP A 343 4.24 30.47 25.34
N ASN A 344 5.35 30.00 24.74
CA ASN A 344 6.63 30.72 24.79
C ASN A 344 6.51 32.11 24.14
N LYS A 345 5.92 32.22 22.95
CA LYS A 345 5.69 33.51 22.28
C LYS A 345 4.82 34.46 23.07
N LYS A 346 3.77 33.95 23.75
CA LYS A 346 2.95 34.78 24.64
C LYS A 346 3.75 35.32 25.83
N THR A 347 4.64 34.50 26.39
CA THR A 347 5.48 34.89 27.54
C THR A 347 6.47 35.98 27.13
N GLU A 348 7.15 35.82 25.98
CA GLU A 348 8.06 36.82 25.43
C GLU A 348 7.38 38.17 25.16
N LEU A 349 6.12 38.17 24.72
CA LEU A 349 5.33 39.39 24.50
C LEU A 349 4.84 40.07 25.79
N VAL A 350 4.79 39.35 26.90
CA VAL A 350 4.40 39.90 28.21
C VAL A 350 5.62 40.46 28.95
N GLU A 351 6.81 39.90 28.72
CA GLU A 351 8.06 40.29 29.38
C GLU A 351 8.88 41.38 28.65
N GLY A 352 8.60 41.63 27.36
CA GLY A 352 9.32 42.61 26.51
C GLY A 352 8.61 43.95 26.35
#